data_AF-A0A497TPP3-F1
#
_entry.id   AF-A0A497TPP3-F1
#
_cell.length_a   1.000
_cell.length_b   1.000
_cell.length_c   1.000
_cell.angle_alpha   90.00
_cell.angle_beta   90.00
_cell.angle_gamma   90.00
#
_symmetry.space_group_name_H-M   'P 1'
#
loop_
_entity.id
_entity.type
_entity.pdbx_description
1 polymer ?
#
loop_
_entity_poly.entity_id
_entity_poly.type
_entity_poly.pdbx_seq_one_letter_code
_entity_poly.pdbx_strand_id
1 'polypeptide(L)'
;MTFDGTASYAQNSGTTIVSYEWDLDGDGIFNEQHDDGIITSPGIVTKTFTLPSSGVAVLKVTDSIGDSAESGAEIITIGLAFVTNYQNCWVNRLTRFISRYGIIVTVKNIGSEEIENLVLTLTEVPSNRFIYAPAKTSELGNLAPGDEATTACNPTTKEADIQTTLNRRLPPDGSWSWEAEFDLGGSHYIIPNLPPLAP
;
A
#
# COMPACT_ATOMS: atom_id res chain seq x y z
N MET A 1 12.35 -6.28 -5.30
CA MET A 1 12.11 -7.58 -5.95
C MET A 1 13.11 -7.73 -7.10
N THR A 2 13.55 -8.95 -7.38
CA THR A 2 14.44 -9.26 -8.52
C THR A 2 13.71 -10.21 -9.45
N PHE A 3 13.70 -9.89 -10.74
CA PHE A 3 13.17 -10.74 -11.80
C PHE A 3 14.32 -11.23 -12.67
N ASP A 4 14.33 -12.51 -12.97
CA ASP A 4 15.43 -13.19 -13.66
C ASP A 4 14.89 -14.00 -14.84
N GLY A 5 15.17 -13.50 -16.04
CA GLY A 5 14.82 -14.10 -17.31
C GLY A 5 15.95 -14.93 -17.92
N THR A 6 17.10 -15.06 -17.27
CA THR A 6 18.32 -15.65 -17.86
C THR A 6 18.20 -17.12 -18.23
N ALA A 7 17.20 -17.82 -17.69
CA ALA A 7 16.87 -19.19 -18.08
C ALA A 7 16.14 -19.31 -19.43
N SER A 8 15.82 -18.18 -20.08
CA SER A 8 15.24 -18.15 -21.41
C SER A 8 16.19 -18.76 -22.44
N TYR A 9 15.62 -19.46 -23.43
CA TYR A 9 16.41 -20.11 -24.47
C TYR A 9 15.72 -19.98 -25.83
N ALA A 10 16.52 -19.96 -26.89
CA ALA A 10 16.02 -20.03 -28.24
C ALA A 10 15.89 -21.50 -28.67
N GLN A 11 14.76 -21.86 -29.29
CA GLN A 11 14.48 -23.24 -29.69
C GLN A 11 15.31 -23.66 -30.92
N ASN A 12 15.65 -22.70 -31.78
CA ASN A 12 16.39 -22.95 -33.02
C ASN A 12 17.88 -23.20 -32.74
N SER A 13 18.42 -24.29 -33.29
CA SER A 13 19.84 -24.62 -33.11
C SER A 13 20.74 -23.52 -33.67
N GLY A 14 21.72 -23.08 -32.87
CA GLY A 14 22.66 -22.01 -33.25
C GLY A 14 22.12 -20.59 -33.10
N THR A 15 20.94 -20.41 -32.51
CA THR A 15 20.39 -19.10 -32.16
C THR A 15 20.58 -18.80 -30.68
N THR A 16 20.64 -17.51 -30.33
CA THR A 16 20.79 -17.04 -28.96
C THR A 16 19.81 -15.92 -28.67
N ILE A 17 19.39 -15.77 -27.42
CA ILE A 17 18.61 -14.60 -27.01
C ILE A 17 19.48 -13.35 -27.11
N VAL A 18 18.97 -12.30 -27.78
CA VAL A 18 19.67 -11.02 -27.98
C VAL A 18 18.98 -9.83 -27.32
N SER A 19 17.71 -9.98 -26.91
CA SER A 19 16.96 -8.95 -26.19
C SER A 19 16.13 -9.54 -25.06
N TYR A 20 16.04 -8.77 -23.98
CA TYR A 20 15.13 -8.98 -22.86
C TYR A 20 14.41 -7.65 -22.61
N GLU A 21 13.08 -7.71 -22.62
CA GLU A 21 12.20 -6.56 -22.42
C GLU A 21 11.22 -6.91 -21.30
N TRP A 22 11.15 -6.07 -20.27
CA TRP A 22 10.29 -6.29 -19.10
C TRP A 22 9.15 -5.27 -19.04
N ASP A 23 7.95 -5.74 -18.75
CA ASP A 23 6.78 -4.96 -18.33
C ASP A 23 6.44 -5.42 -16.90
N LEU A 24 6.62 -4.55 -15.89
CA LEU A 24 6.40 -4.90 -14.48
C LEU A 24 5.25 -4.13 -13.83
N ASP A 25 4.54 -3.29 -14.57
CA ASP A 25 3.36 -2.57 -14.09
C ASP A 25 2.06 -2.97 -14.82
N GLY A 26 2.19 -3.74 -15.91
CA GLY A 26 1.11 -4.40 -16.63
C GLY A 26 0.43 -3.49 -17.66
N ASP A 27 1.08 -2.41 -18.10
CA ASP A 27 0.51 -1.46 -19.05
C ASP A 27 0.74 -1.84 -20.53
N GLY A 28 1.57 -2.86 -20.78
CA GLY A 28 1.94 -3.37 -22.10
C GLY A 28 3.08 -2.62 -22.80
N ILE A 29 3.69 -1.64 -22.13
CA ILE A 29 4.92 -0.96 -22.52
C ILE A 29 6.08 -1.66 -21.79
N PHE A 30 7.25 -1.72 -22.44
CA PHE A 30 8.38 -2.48 -21.91
C PHE A 30 9.62 -1.61 -21.72
N ASN A 31 10.43 -1.98 -20.72
CA ASN A 31 11.73 -1.40 -20.36
C ASN A 31 11.66 0.08 -19.96
N GLU A 32 10.56 0.49 -19.33
CA GLU A 32 10.42 1.81 -18.75
C GLU A 32 11.32 1.94 -17.52
N GLN A 33 12.27 2.87 -17.57
CA GLN A 33 13.34 2.99 -16.57
C GLN A 33 12.84 3.23 -15.13
N HIS A 34 11.61 3.72 -14.98
CA HIS A 34 11.01 4.03 -13.68
C HIS A 34 9.93 3.01 -13.31
N ASP A 35 9.11 2.63 -14.29
CA ASP A 35 7.98 1.76 -14.08
C ASP A 35 8.36 0.27 -14.15
N ASP A 36 9.28 -0.14 -15.03
CA ASP A 36 9.74 -1.53 -15.16
C ASP A 36 11.01 -1.86 -14.37
N GLY A 37 11.53 -0.87 -13.63
CA GLY A 37 12.69 -1.04 -12.77
C GLY A 37 14.03 -0.91 -13.50
N ILE A 38 15.08 -1.39 -12.83
CA ILE A 38 16.48 -1.14 -13.21
C ILE A 38 17.11 -2.45 -13.69
N ILE A 39 17.53 -2.47 -14.95
CA ILE A 39 18.32 -3.56 -15.52
C ILE A 39 19.68 -3.60 -14.84
N THR A 40 20.00 -4.72 -14.20
CA THR A 40 21.26 -4.93 -13.47
C THR A 40 22.26 -5.78 -14.24
N SER A 41 21.76 -6.66 -15.10
CA SER A 41 22.52 -7.44 -16.07
C SER A 41 21.58 -7.89 -17.20
N PRO A 42 22.09 -8.42 -18.33
CA PRO A 42 21.24 -8.94 -19.41
C PRO A 42 20.23 -9.97 -18.86
N GLY A 43 18.94 -9.67 -18.99
CA GLY A 43 17.85 -10.53 -18.51
C GLY A 43 17.51 -10.42 -17.02
N ILE A 44 18.20 -9.58 -16.23
CA ILE A 44 17.89 -9.39 -14.80
C ILE A 44 17.52 -7.94 -14.51
N VAL A 45 16.32 -7.75 -13.96
CA VAL A 45 15.78 -6.44 -13.56
C VAL A 45 15.44 -6.44 -12.07
N THR A 46 15.66 -5.30 -11.42
CA THR A 46 15.26 -5.08 -10.03
C THR A 46 14.27 -3.93 -9.94
N LYS A 47 13.14 -4.16 -9.25
CA LYS A 47 12.10 -3.14 -9.01
C LYS A 47 11.75 -3.10 -7.53
N THR A 48 11.61 -1.88 -7.02
CA THR A 48 11.11 -1.62 -5.67
C THR A 48 9.69 -1.10 -5.78
N PHE A 49 8.73 -1.84 -5.21
CA PHE A 49 7.34 -1.41 -5.12
C PHE A 49 7.20 -0.58 -3.84
N THR A 50 7.01 0.74 -3.99
CA THR A 50 6.82 1.66 -2.87
C THR A 50 5.40 1.62 -2.33
N LEU A 51 4.45 1.23 -3.17
CA LEU A 51 3.08 0.90 -2.82
C LEU A 51 2.84 -0.58 -3.10
N PRO A 52 2.02 -1.25 -2.31
CA PRO A 52 1.65 -2.64 -2.60
C PRO A 52 0.91 -2.71 -3.94
N SER A 53 1.33 -3.65 -4.76
CA SER A 53 0.86 -3.85 -6.12
C SER A 53 0.52 -5.31 -6.35
N SER A 54 -0.49 -5.53 -7.17
CA SER A 54 -0.83 -6.84 -7.73
C SER A 54 -0.92 -6.69 -9.24
N GLY A 55 -0.38 -7.64 -9.98
CA GLY A 55 -0.32 -7.58 -11.44
C GLY A 55 0.44 -8.77 -12.02
N VAL A 56 0.63 -8.75 -13.34
CA VAL A 56 1.46 -9.73 -14.04
C VAL A 56 2.70 -9.03 -14.53
N ALA A 57 3.86 -9.43 -14.06
CA ALA A 57 5.12 -9.06 -14.69
C ALA A 57 5.31 -9.90 -15.96
N VAL A 58 5.51 -9.24 -17.09
CA VAL A 58 5.72 -9.88 -18.39
C VAL A 58 7.19 -9.70 -18.81
N LEU A 59 7.81 -10.80 -19.19
CA LEU A 59 9.09 -10.82 -19.89
C LEU A 59 8.82 -11.12 -21.35
N LYS A 60 9.30 -10.26 -22.24
CA LYS A 60 9.45 -10.53 -23.66
C LYS A 60 10.92 -10.76 -24.00
N VAL A 61 11.21 -11.85 -24.69
CA VAL A 61 12.56 -12.15 -25.21
C VAL A 61 12.55 -12.18 -26.73
N THR A 62 13.65 -11.75 -27.33
CA THR A 62 13.87 -11.83 -28.79
C THR A 62 15.20 -12.52 -29.08
N ASP A 63 15.22 -13.45 -30.03
CA ASP A 63 16.42 -14.17 -30.44
C ASP A 63 17.18 -13.50 -31.59
N SER A 64 18.35 -14.06 -31.93
CA SER A 64 19.25 -13.54 -32.96
C SER A 64 18.70 -13.57 -34.39
N ILE A 65 17.59 -14.27 -34.64
CA ILE A 65 16.92 -14.31 -35.95
C ILE A 65 15.62 -13.49 -35.97
N GLY A 66 15.25 -12.89 -34.83
CA GLY A 66 14.12 -11.98 -34.70
C GLY A 66 12.84 -12.62 -34.18
N ASP A 67 12.88 -13.91 -33.79
CA ASP A 67 11.72 -14.56 -33.16
C ASP A 67 11.56 -14.06 -31.73
N SER A 68 10.32 -13.83 -31.31
CA SER A 68 9.99 -13.32 -29.97
C SER A 68 8.97 -14.19 -29.24
N ALA A 69 9.10 -14.26 -27.92
CA ALA A 69 8.15 -14.93 -27.03
C ALA A 69 7.97 -14.14 -25.73
N GLU A 70 6.80 -14.29 -25.12
CA GLU A 70 6.43 -13.65 -23.85
C GLU A 70 6.11 -14.68 -22.78
N SER A 71 6.44 -14.37 -21.53
CA SER A 71 6.10 -15.16 -20.35
C SER A 71 5.72 -14.25 -19.19
N GLY A 72 4.65 -14.59 -18.48
CA GLY A 72 4.16 -13.83 -17.32
C GLY A 72 4.48 -14.50 -15.98
N ALA A 73 4.64 -13.69 -14.94
CA ALA A 73 4.69 -14.10 -13.54
C ALA A 73 3.79 -13.20 -12.70
N GLU A 74 2.94 -13.79 -11.84
CA GLU A 74 2.05 -13.02 -10.98
C GLU A 74 2.84 -12.38 -9.82
N ILE A 75 2.58 -11.10 -9.61
CA ILE A 75 2.94 -10.35 -8.41
C ILE A 75 1.64 -10.15 -7.64
N ILE A 76 1.60 -10.59 -6.38
CA ILE A 76 0.40 -10.50 -5.57
C ILE A 76 0.76 -9.85 -4.24
N THR A 77 0.04 -8.78 -3.92
CA THR A 77 -0.04 -8.31 -2.54
C THR A 77 -0.91 -9.30 -1.77
N ILE A 78 -0.32 -10.04 -0.84
CA ILE A 78 -1.04 -11.14 -0.17
C ILE A 78 -1.95 -10.59 0.92
N GLY A 79 -1.53 -9.57 1.67
CA GLY A 79 -2.37 -8.88 2.65
C GLY A 79 -1.87 -7.46 2.91
N LEU A 80 -2.77 -6.47 2.82
CA LEU A 80 -2.45 -5.08 3.17
C LEU A 80 -3.72 -4.31 3.55
N ALA A 81 -3.69 -3.71 4.73
CA ALA A 81 -4.59 -2.64 5.13
C ALA A 81 -4.23 -1.31 4.43
N PHE A 82 -5.19 -0.69 3.74
CA PHE A 82 -5.02 0.59 3.04
C PHE A 82 -6.10 1.58 3.46
N VAL A 83 -5.73 2.83 3.78
CA VAL A 83 -6.71 3.82 4.23
C VAL A 83 -7.44 4.47 3.04
N THR A 84 -8.77 4.37 2.99
CA THR A 84 -9.60 4.84 1.87
C THR A 84 -10.44 6.07 2.18
N ASN A 85 -10.69 6.41 3.46
CA ASN A 85 -11.46 7.61 3.81
C ASN A 85 -11.16 8.12 5.24
N TYR A 86 -11.33 9.43 5.46
CA TYR A 86 -11.39 10.06 6.78
C TYR A 86 -12.59 10.99 6.91
N GLN A 87 -13.32 10.88 8.02
CA GLN A 87 -14.43 11.79 8.30
C GLN A 87 -14.49 12.16 9.78
N ASN A 88 -14.87 13.42 10.05
CA ASN A 88 -15.15 13.86 11.40
C ASN A 88 -16.50 13.29 11.83
N CYS A 89 -16.49 12.51 12.90
CA CYS A 89 -17.70 11.92 13.46
C CYS A 89 -18.36 12.87 14.48
N TRP A 90 -17.56 13.49 15.34
CA TRP A 90 -18.04 14.53 16.25
C TRP A 90 -16.95 15.59 16.50
N VAL A 91 -17.39 16.75 16.97
CA VAL A 91 -16.50 17.83 17.41
C VAL A 91 -16.93 18.32 18.79
N ASN A 92 -15.94 18.54 19.65
CA ASN A 92 -16.11 19.14 20.97
C ASN A 92 -15.18 20.36 21.10
N ARG A 93 -15.78 21.55 21.20
CA ARG A 93 -15.02 22.79 21.35
C ARG A 93 -14.50 22.90 22.78
N LEU A 94 -13.18 22.84 22.96
CA LEU A 94 -12.54 22.97 24.27
C LEU A 94 -12.27 24.43 24.64
N THR A 95 -11.86 25.23 23.65
CA THR A 95 -11.67 26.67 23.80
C THR A 95 -12.11 27.40 22.54
N ARG A 96 -11.96 28.73 22.52
CA ARG A 96 -12.25 29.49 21.31
C ARG A 96 -11.35 29.12 20.12
N PHE A 97 -10.18 28.48 20.31
CA PHE A 97 -9.26 28.09 19.24
C PHE A 97 -8.95 26.59 19.16
N ILE A 98 -9.34 25.84 20.19
CA ILE A 98 -9.01 24.42 20.33
C ILE A 98 -10.30 23.61 20.28
N SER A 99 -10.35 22.63 19.39
CA SER A 99 -11.47 21.68 19.30
C SER A 99 -10.95 20.26 19.24
N ARG A 100 -11.58 19.34 19.97
CA ARG A 100 -11.32 17.91 19.88
C ARG A 100 -12.28 17.28 18.88
N TYR A 101 -11.79 16.32 18.11
CA TYR A 101 -12.53 15.59 17.11
C TYR A 101 -12.43 14.11 17.40
N GLY A 102 -13.56 13.41 17.26
CA GLY A 102 -13.56 11.97 16.99
C GLY A 102 -13.58 11.77 15.48
N ILE A 103 -12.74 10.87 14.98
CA ILE A 103 -12.55 10.63 13.55
C ILE A 103 -12.91 9.18 13.27
N ILE A 104 -13.61 8.96 12.16
CA ILE A 104 -13.77 7.63 11.57
C ILE A 104 -12.77 7.51 10.42
N VAL A 105 -12.04 6.41 10.42
CA VAL A 105 -11.11 6.03 9.36
C VAL A 105 -11.61 4.74 8.74
N THR A 106 -11.68 4.73 7.41
CA THR A 106 -12.02 3.53 6.63
C THR A 106 -10.74 2.88 6.11
N VAL A 107 -10.60 1.59 6.34
CA VAL A 107 -9.47 0.78 5.89
C VAL A 107 -9.99 -0.35 5.02
N LYS A 108 -9.32 -0.59 3.90
CA LYS A 108 -9.62 -1.68 2.97
C LYS A 108 -8.49 -2.70 2.96
N ASN A 109 -8.83 -3.99 2.90
CA ASN A 109 -7.84 -5.00 2.54
C ASN A 109 -7.67 -5.02 1.02
N ILE A 110 -6.52 -4.58 0.52
CA ILE A 110 -6.21 -4.60 -0.92
C ILE A 110 -5.38 -5.83 -1.33
N GLY A 111 -5.11 -6.73 -0.39
CA GLY A 111 -4.45 -8.00 -0.66
C GLY A 111 -5.41 -9.07 -1.23
N SER A 112 -4.85 -10.24 -1.52
CA SER A 112 -5.58 -11.40 -2.04
C SER A 112 -6.05 -12.38 -0.97
N GLU A 113 -5.57 -12.26 0.27
CA GLU A 113 -5.90 -13.14 1.40
C GLU A 113 -6.54 -12.34 2.54
N GLU A 114 -7.31 -13.03 3.40
CA GLU A 114 -7.86 -12.42 4.61
C GLU A 114 -6.71 -12.02 5.55
N ILE A 115 -6.77 -10.78 6.07
CA ILE A 115 -5.91 -10.36 7.17
C ILE A 115 -6.69 -10.55 8.48
N GLU A 116 -6.00 -11.08 9.49
CA GLU A 116 -6.57 -11.41 10.79
C GLU A 116 -6.12 -10.38 11.83
N ASN A 117 -6.94 -10.15 12.86
CA ASN A 117 -6.59 -9.30 14.01
C ASN A 117 -6.03 -7.91 13.64
N LEU A 118 -6.60 -7.26 12.61
CA LEU A 118 -6.14 -5.95 12.17
C LEU A 118 -6.27 -4.92 13.29
N VAL A 119 -5.16 -4.26 13.60
CA VAL A 119 -5.08 -3.10 14.48
C VAL A 119 -4.55 -1.92 13.69
N LEU A 120 -5.26 -0.80 13.75
CA LEU A 120 -4.87 0.45 13.11
C LEU A 120 -4.47 1.49 14.16
N THR A 121 -3.27 2.04 14.03
CA THR A 121 -2.74 3.08 14.94
C THR A 121 -2.42 4.38 14.18
N LEU A 122 -2.92 5.50 14.68
CA LEU A 122 -2.56 6.85 14.23
C LEU A 122 -1.20 7.22 14.81
N THR A 123 -0.21 7.45 13.95
CA THR A 123 1.19 7.70 14.35
C THR A 123 1.61 9.14 14.12
N GLU A 124 1.09 9.80 13.08
CA GLU A 124 1.40 11.20 12.77
C GLU A 124 0.15 11.99 12.35
N VAL A 125 0.11 13.26 12.73
CA VAL A 125 -0.92 14.22 12.32
C VAL A 125 -0.26 15.53 11.90
N PRO A 126 -0.93 16.36 11.07
CA PRO A 126 -0.44 17.68 10.73
C PRO A 126 -0.12 18.53 11.97
N SER A 127 0.82 19.46 11.84
CA SER A 127 1.37 20.30 12.92
C SER A 127 0.35 21.16 13.68
N ASN A 128 -0.83 21.40 13.09
CA ASN A 128 -1.93 22.09 13.76
C ASN A 128 -2.84 21.14 14.57
N ARG A 129 -2.53 19.85 14.60
CA ARG A 129 -3.25 18.81 15.33
C ARG A 129 -2.34 18.13 16.35
N PHE A 130 -2.98 17.50 17.32
CA PHE A 130 -2.35 16.66 18.33
C PHE A 130 -3.15 15.37 18.48
N ILE A 131 -2.46 14.23 18.50
CA ILE A 131 -3.06 12.92 18.77
C ILE A 131 -3.46 12.88 20.25
N TYR A 132 -4.69 12.48 20.54
CA TYR A 132 -5.08 12.17 21.90
C TYR A 132 -4.64 10.74 22.21
N ALA A 133 -3.49 10.58 22.87
CA ALA A 133 -2.84 9.29 23.07
C ALA A 133 -3.74 8.15 23.60
N PRO A 134 -4.73 8.38 24.49
CA PRO A 134 -5.65 7.32 24.91
C PRO A 134 -6.60 6.79 23.83
N ALA A 135 -6.78 7.54 22.73
CA ALA A 135 -7.64 7.18 21.61
C ALA A 135 -6.89 7.46 20.30
N LYS A 136 -5.95 6.57 20.00
CA LYS A 136 -5.13 6.60 18.77
C LYS A 136 -5.08 5.25 18.04
N THR A 137 -5.74 4.23 18.58
CA THR A 137 -5.67 2.85 18.07
C THR A 137 -7.08 2.27 18.00
N SER A 138 -7.36 1.47 16.98
CA SER A 138 -8.64 0.79 16.77
C SER A 138 -8.38 -0.67 16.39
N GLU A 139 -9.09 -1.57 17.04
CA GLU A 139 -9.10 -3.00 16.72
C GLU A 139 -10.21 -3.25 15.70
N LEU A 140 -9.81 -3.57 14.47
CA LEU A 140 -10.71 -3.75 13.33
C LEU A 140 -11.03 -5.23 13.06
N GLY A 141 -10.28 -6.15 13.67
CA GLY A 141 -10.53 -7.59 13.56
C GLY A 141 -10.13 -8.17 12.21
N ASN A 142 -10.83 -9.21 11.76
CA ASN A 142 -10.53 -9.84 10.48
C ASN A 142 -11.12 -9.03 9.32
N LEU A 143 -10.37 -8.96 8.21
CA LEU A 143 -10.78 -8.23 7.02
C LEU A 143 -10.48 -9.04 5.76
N ALA A 144 -11.53 -9.54 5.11
CA ALA A 144 -11.44 -10.34 3.90
C ALA A 144 -10.95 -9.51 2.70
N PRO A 145 -10.42 -10.14 1.63
CA PRO A 145 -9.98 -9.43 0.43
C PRO A 145 -11.05 -8.52 -0.17
N GLY A 146 -10.72 -7.25 -0.36
CA GLY A 146 -11.63 -6.26 -0.95
C GLY A 146 -12.65 -5.64 0.02
N ASP A 147 -12.78 -6.17 1.24
CA ASP A 147 -13.68 -5.62 2.26
C ASP A 147 -13.09 -4.38 2.93
N GLU A 148 -13.99 -3.59 3.53
CA GLU A 148 -13.65 -2.40 4.31
C GLU A 148 -14.09 -2.53 5.77
N ALA A 149 -13.27 -2.00 6.68
CA ALA A 149 -13.58 -1.82 8.09
C ALA A 149 -13.46 -0.34 8.48
N THR A 150 -14.18 0.07 9.51
CA THR A 150 -14.17 1.45 9.99
C THR A 150 -13.90 1.52 11.49
N THR A 151 -13.04 2.45 11.91
CA THR A 151 -12.76 2.68 13.33
C THR A 151 -14.02 3.10 14.09
N ALA A 152 -14.19 2.65 15.34
CA ALA A 152 -15.41 2.92 16.07
C ALA A 152 -15.55 4.41 16.42
N CYS A 153 -16.78 4.91 16.29
CA CYS A 153 -17.14 6.23 16.77
C CYS A 153 -18.61 6.33 17.16
N ASN A 154 -18.86 6.96 18.31
CA ASN A 154 -20.20 7.28 18.79
C ASN A 154 -20.36 8.79 18.93
N PRO A 155 -21.10 9.46 18.02
CA PRO A 155 -21.30 10.91 18.07
C PRO A 155 -22.18 11.36 19.24
N THR A 156 -23.00 10.48 19.80
CA THR A 156 -23.90 10.78 20.92
C THR A 156 -23.12 10.87 22.22
N THR A 157 -22.27 9.88 22.51
CA THR A 157 -21.43 9.87 23.72
C THR A 157 -20.13 10.65 23.54
N LYS A 158 -19.81 11.07 22.31
CA LYS A 158 -18.54 11.69 21.92
C LYS A 158 -17.35 10.79 22.26
N GLU A 159 -17.50 9.52 22.00
CA GLU A 159 -16.43 8.52 22.08
C GLU A 159 -16.00 8.15 20.67
N ALA A 160 -14.72 7.85 20.51
CA ALA A 160 -14.13 7.37 19.26
C ALA A 160 -12.80 6.72 19.58
N ASP A 161 -12.45 5.69 18.82
CA ASP A 161 -11.15 5.01 18.90
C ASP A 161 -10.01 5.95 18.50
N ILE A 162 -10.28 6.84 17.56
CA ILE A 162 -9.34 7.84 17.06
C ILE A 162 -9.83 9.25 17.43
N GLN A 163 -9.02 9.96 18.20
CA GLN A 163 -9.28 11.36 18.54
C GLN A 163 -8.06 12.25 18.29
N THR A 164 -8.34 13.43 17.75
CA THR A 164 -7.32 14.47 17.59
C THR A 164 -7.81 15.81 18.13
N THR A 165 -6.89 16.67 18.52
CA THR A 165 -7.19 18.04 18.92
C THR A 165 -6.62 19.00 17.90
N LEU A 166 -7.47 19.85 17.30
CA LEU A 166 -7.08 20.88 16.35
C LEU A 166 -6.88 22.21 17.07
N ASN A 167 -5.74 22.87 16.83
CA ASN A 167 -5.49 24.26 17.19
C ASN A 167 -5.51 25.14 15.95
N ARG A 168 -6.62 25.86 15.72
CA ARG A 168 -6.81 26.68 14.51
C ARG A 168 -5.92 27.92 14.41
N ARG A 169 -5.08 28.17 15.41
CA ARG A 169 -4.07 29.25 15.37
C ARG A 169 -2.76 28.81 14.70
N LEU A 170 -2.55 27.50 14.55
CA LEU A 170 -1.39 26.96 13.89
C LEU A 170 -1.73 26.68 12.42
N PRO A 171 -0.86 27.05 11.47
CA PRO A 171 -1.03 26.65 10.07
C PRO A 171 -0.93 25.12 9.98
N PRO A 172 -1.72 24.46 9.11
CA PRO A 172 -1.50 23.05 8.81
C PRO A 172 -0.20 22.87 8.03
N ASP A 173 0.63 21.93 8.48
CA ASP A 173 1.82 21.45 7.77
C ASP A 173 2.03 19.97 8.11
N GLY A 174 2.66 19.19 7.22
CA GLY A 174 2.80 17.75 7.36
C GLY A 174 1.56 16.95 6.93
N SER A 175 1.62 15.64 7.14
CA SER A 175 0.62 14.68 6.65
C SER A 175 0.06 13.82 7.79
N TRP A 176 -0.92 12.97 7.47
CA TRP A 176 -1.39 11.93 8.37
C TRP A 176 -0.59 10.66 8.09
N SER A 177 -0.11 9.99 9.12
CA SER A 177 0.55 8.69 9.01
C SER A 177 -0.12 7.68 9.93
N TRP A 178 -0.16 6.44 9.46
CA TRP A 178 -0.78 5.31 10.14
C TRP A 178 0.13 4.11 10.13
N GLU A 179 -0.05 3.26 11.13
CA GLU A 179 0.55 1.93 11.21
C GLU A 179 -0.58 0.91 11.24
N ALA A 180 -0.47 -0.14 10.43
CA ALA A 180 -1.32 -1.33 10.53
C ALA A 180 -0.51 -2.50 11.05
N GLU A 181 -1.07 -3.20 12.02
CA GLU A 181 -0.59 -4.48 12.52
C GLU A 181 -1.65 -5.53 12.23
N PHE A 182 -1.28 -6.68 11.67
CA PHE A 182 -2.22 -7.78 11.39
C PHE A 182 -1.48 -9.11 11.28
N ASP A 183 -2.23 -10.20 11.42
CA ASP A 183 -1.74 -11.54 11.17
C ASP A 183 -2.18 -12.03 9.78
N LEU A 184 -1.33 -12.83 9.14
CA LEU A 184 -1.62 -13.42 7.83
C LEU A 184 -0.87 -14.76 7.75
N GLY A 185 -1.62 -15.85 7.51
CA GLY A 185 -1.05 -17.20 7.39
C GLY A 185 -0.22 -17.63 8.62
N GLY A 186 -0.58 -17.15 9.81
CA GLY A 186 0.13 -17.43 11.07
C GLY A 186 1.40 -16.59 11.29
N SER A 187 1.69 -15.61 10.45
CA SER A 187 2.78 -14.64 10.63
C SER A 187 2.23 -13.26 10.98
N HIS A 188 2.93 -12.52 11.83
CA HIS A 188 2.56 -11.17 12.24
C HIS A 188 3.29 -10.12 11.39
N TYR A 189 2.54 -9.11 10.93
CA TYR A 189 3.03 -8.05 10.05
C TYR A 189 2.80 -6.68 10.68
N ILE A 190 3.79 -5.80 10.56
CA ILE A 190 3.71 -4.40 10.94
C ILE A 190 4.04 -3.58 9.70
N ILE A 191 3.06 -2.79 9.25
CA ILE A 191 3.19 -1.91 8.10
C ILE A 191 3.18 -0.47 8.60
N PRO A 192 4.37 0.14 8.76
CA PRO A 192 4.46 1.54 9.12
C PRO A 192 4.15 2.42 7.91
N ASN A 193 3.71 3.66 8.18
CA ASN A 193 3.47 4.68 7.16
C ASN A 193 2.53 4.21 6.05
N LEU A 194 1.36 3.69 6.42
CA LEU A 194 0.34 3.36 5.44
C LEU A 194 0.11 4.57 4.52
N PRO A 195 0.10 4.36 3.19
CA PRO A 195 -0.06 5.46 2.27
C PRO A 195 -1.36 6.20 2.61
N PRO A 196 -1.34 7.55 2.75
CA PRO A 196 -2.58 8.29 2.87
C PRO A 196 -3.38 8.12 1.57
N LEU A 197 -4.71 8.14 1.70
CA LEU A 197 -5.74 8.14 0.64
C LEU A 197 -5.18 8.19 -0.79
N ALA A 198 -5.46 7.17 -1.60
CA ALA A 198 -5.23 7.25 -3.03
C ALA A 198 -5.93 8.50 -3.60
N PRO A 199 -5.30 9.19 -4.57
CA PRO A 199 -5.91 10.33 -5.26
C PRO A 199 -7.23 9.98 -5.96
#